data_AF-A0A537ZNV6-F1
#
_entry.id   AF-A0A537ZNV6-F1
#
_cell.length_a   1.000
_cell.length_b   1.000
_cell.length_c   1.000
_cell.angle_alpha   90.00
_cell.angle_beta   90.00
_cell.angle_gamma   90.00
#
_symmetry.space_group_name_H-M   'P 1'
#
loop_
_entity.id
_entity.type
_entity.pdbx_description
1 polymer ?
#
loop_
_entity_poly.entity_id
_entity_poly.type
_entity_poly.pdbx_seq_one_letter_code
_entity_poly.pdbx_strand_id
1 'polypeptide(L)'
;MQVENAIAFVAEQEPSGLDIRVNFGIFAGRDATTAELEDLGKLLVPEAGEVSIVGEERHEMSDSAEVMLHQVRVAIPPERIPDDNIERSDLCERLVTLAEIWARQCIHQRHADVTEL
;
A
#
# COMPACT_ATOMS: atom_id res chain seq x y z
N MET A 1 -8.96 -13.01 8.75
CA MET A 1 -9.98 -11.93 8.84
C MET A 1 -11.32 -12.54 9.23
N GLN A 2 -11.83 -12.20 10.41
CA GLN A 2 -13.18 -12.57 10.83
C GLN A 2 -14.17 -11.57 10.22
N VAL A 3 -15.25 -12.05 9.61
CA VAL A 3 -16.28 -11.19 9.00
C VAL A 3 -17.43 -11.05 10.00
N GLU A 4 -17.64 -9.84 10.50
CA GLU A 4 -18.78 -9.51 11.37
C GLU A 4 -20.08 -9.43 10.57
N ASN A 5 -21.19 -9.90 11.16
CA ASN A 5 -22.50 -9.98 10.48
C ASN A 5 -23.39 -8.73 10.69
N ALA A 6 -22.77 -7.60 11.06
CA ALA A 6 -23.44 -6.32 11.26
C ALA A 6 -23.14 -5.35 10.10
N ILE A 7 -24.11 -4.51 9.72
CA ILE A 7 -23.93 -3.49 8.66
C ILE A 7 -22.85 -2.48 9.06
N ALA A 8 -22.76 -2.14 10.34
CA ALA A 8 -21.73 -1.29 10.91
C ALA A 8 -21.33 -1.83 12.28
N PHE A 9 -20.03 -1.89 12.55
CA PHE A 9 -19.47 -2.39 13.80
C PHE A 9 -18.17 -1.65 14.11
N VAL A 10 -17.79 -1.64 15.39
CA VAL A 10 -16.47 -1.16 15.81
C VAL A 10 -15.46 -2.26 15.48
N ALA A 11 -14.53 -1.96 14.59
CA ALA A 11 -13.38 -2.82 14.33
C ALA A 11 -12.20 -2.35 15.16
N GLU A 12 -11.62 -3.24 15.96
CA GLU A 12 -10.32 -2.96 16.56
C GLU A 12 -9.27 -2.91 15.44
N GLN A 13 -8.38 -1.92 15.52
CA GLN A 13 -7.27 -1.82 14.58
C GLN A 13 -6.24 -2.89 14.98
N GLU A 14 -6.11 -3.92 14.16
CA GLU A 14 -5.01 -4.88 14.26
C GLU A 14 -3.68 -4.12 14.15
N PRO A 15 -2.74 -4.29 15.10
CA PRO A 15 -1.47 -3.59 15.04
C PRO A 15 -0.65 -4.09 13.85
N SER A 16 -0.23 -3.18 12.98
CA SER A 16 0.78 -3.49 11.96
C SER A 16 2.17 -3.48 12.60
N GLY A 17 3.01 -4.46 12.26
CA GLY A 17 4.44 -4.41 12.60
C GLY A 17 5.20 -3.38 11.75
N LEU A 18 4.77 -3.21 10.50
CA LEU A 18 5.26 -2.20 9.56
C LEU A 18 4.12 -1.76 8.64
N ASP A 19 4.01 -0.45 8.42
CA ASP A 19 3.08 0.17 7.48
C ASP A 19 3.89 0.95 6.43
N ILE A 20 3.67 0.62 5.15
CA ILE A 20 4.25 1.33 4.01
C ILE A 20 3.13 2.06 3.28
N ARG A 21 3.32 3.35 3.00
CA ARG A 21 2.38 4.18 2.24
C ARG A 21 2.98 4.65 0.94
N VAL A 22 2.31 4.38 -0.16
CA VAL A 22 2.68 4.82 -1.50
C VAL A 22 1.72 5.91 -1.94
N ASN A 23 2.24 7.10 -2.22
CA ASN A 23 1.47 8.25 -2.71
C ASN A 23 1.13 8.11 -4.20
N PHE A 24 0.43 7.04 -4.55
CA PHE A 24 0.22 6.65 -5.94
C PHE A 24 -0.53 7.71 -6.75
N GLY A 25 -1.64 8.24 -6.24
CA GLY A 25 -2.47 9.23 -6.93
C GLY A 25 -1.76 10.55 -7.24
N ILE A 26 -0.87 10.99 -6.35
CA ILE A 26 -0.11 12.23 -6.54
C ILE A 26 0.77 12.13 -7.78
N PHE A 27 1.34 10.95 -8.05
CA PHE A 27 2.25 10.75 -9.17
C PHE A 27 1.58 10.13 -10.42
N ALA A 28 0.54 9.31 -10.24
CA ALA A 28 -0.14 8.61 -11.33
C ALA A 28 -1.42 9.32 -11.84
N GLY A 29 -1.96 10.26 -11.05
CA GLY A 29 -3.22 10.96 -11.33
C GLY A 29 -4.46 10.04 -11.35
N ARG A 30 -4.41 8.89 -10.66
CA ARG A 30 -5.50 7.91 -10.53
C ARG A 30 -5.27 6.97 -9.36
N ASP A 31 -6.25 6.12 -9.07
CA ASP A 31 -6.09 4.94 -8.23
C ASP A 31 -5.22 3.86 -8.91
N ALA A 32 -4.56 3.07 -8.06
CA ALA A 32 -3.99 1.80 -8.50
C ALA A 32 -5.12 0.82 -8.85
N THR A 33 -4.98 0.13 -9.97
CA THR A 33 -5.95 -0.88 -10.41
C THR A 33 -5.78 -2.17 -9.60
N THR A 34 -6.83 -3.02 -9.57
CA THR A 34 -6.77 -4.33 -8.91
C THR A 34 -5.58 -5.17 -9.40
N ALA A 35 -5.34 -5.22 -10.71
CA ALA A 35 -4.22 -5.98 -11.27
C ALA A 35 -2.85 -5.47 -10.79
N GLU A 36 -2.67 -4.14 -10.71
CA GLU A 36 -1.43 -3.56 -10.20
C GLU A 36 -1.25 -3.84 -8.71
N LEU A 37 -2.32 -3.81 -7.91
CA LEU A 37 -2.27 -4.19 -6.48
C LEU A 37 -1.91 -5.67 -6.30
N GLU A 38 -2.45 -6.55 -7.14
CA GLU A 38 -2.09 -7.97 -7.16
C GLU A 38 -0.61 -8.17 -7.53
N ASP A 39 -0.11 -7.42 -8.49
CA ASP A 39 1.30 -7.47 -8.89
C ASP A 39 2.22 -6.97 -7.77
N LEU A 40 1.84 -5.92 -7.04
CA LEU A 40 2.53 -5.50 -5.83
C LEU A 40 2.56 -6.63 -4.79
N GLY A 41 1.44 -7.33 -4.60
CA GLY A 41 1.37 -8.50 -3.71
C GLY A 41 2.36 -9.59 -4.10
N LYS A 42 2.43 -9.94 -5.39
CA LYS A 42 3.38 -10.94 -5.92
C LYS A 42 4.85 -10.54 -5.68
N LEU A 43 5.15 -9.25 -5.66
CA LEU A 43 6.50 -8.73 -5.39
C LEU A 43 6.84 -8.76 -3.89
N LEU A 44 5.89 -8.41 -3.02
CA LEU A 44 6.18 -8.23 -1.58
C LEU A 44 6.04 -9.52 -0.75
N VAL A 45 5.12 -10.42 -1.10
CA VAL A 45 4.89 -11.67 -0.36
C VAL A 45 6.16 -12.55 -0.24
N PRO A 46 7.00 -12.70 -1.28
CA PRO A 46 8.25 -13.47 -1.15
C PRO A 46 9.21 -12.93 -0.08
N GLU A 47 9.20 -11.62 0.17
CA GLU A 47 10.10 -10.95 1.13
C GLU A 47 9.49 -10.85 2.54
N ALA A 48 8.19 -10.55 2.63
CA ALA A 48 7.48 -10.31 3.89
C ALA A 48 6.71 -11.55 4.42
N GLY A 49 6.54 -12.59 3.60
CA GLY A 49 5.74 -13.78 3.87
C GLY A 49 4.22 -13.54 3.82
N GLU A 50 3.75 -12.43 4.38
CA GLU A 50 2.34 -12.04 4.41
C GLU A 50 2.22 -10.52 4.38
N VAL A 51 1.25 -10.01 3.60
CA VAL A 51 0.95 -8.59 3.48
C VAL A 51 -0.55 -8.37 3.37
N SER A 52 -1.03 -7.23 3.88
CA SER A 52 -2.33 -6.67 3.55
C SER A 52 -2.12 -5.45 2.66
N ILE A 53 -2.73 -5.43 1.48
CA ILE A 53 -2.60 -4.33 0.52
C ILE A 53 -3.98 -3.71 0.30
N VAL A 54 -4.06 -2.40 0.45
CA VAL A 54 -5.28 -1.62 0.26
C VAL A 54 -4.99 -0.46 -0.69
N GLY A 55 -5.75 -0.38 -1.78
CA GLY A 55 -5.89 0.88 -2.53
C GLY A 55 -6.91 1.75 -1.79
N GLU A 56 -6.47 2.90 -1.29
CA GLU A 56 -7.27 3.78 -0.44
C GLU A 56 -7.57 5.09 -1.16
N GLU A 57 -8.84 5.46 -1.18
CA GLU A 57 -9.29 6.82 -1.42
C GLU A 57 -9.57 7.46 -0.07
N ARG A 58 -8.61 8.26 0.43
CA ARG A 58 -8.68 8.86 1.75
C ARG A 58 -9.23 10.27 1.68
N HIS A 59 -10.38 10.47 2.31
CA HIS A 59 -10.99 11.77 2.53
C HIS A 59 -10.59 12.27 3.92
N GLU A 60 -9.82 13.35 3.96
CA GLU A 60 -9.49 14.06 5.19
C GLU A 60 -10.32 15.34 5.25
N MET A 61 -11.20 15.43 6.25
CA MET A 61 -12.11 16.56 6.47
C MET A 61 -11.78 17.22 7.79
N SER A 62 -11.68 18.54 7.78
CA SER A 62 -11.54 19.41 8.95
C SER A 62 -12.39 20.66 8.75
N ASP A 63 -12.59 21.45 9.81
CA ASP A 63 -13.34 22.71 9.71
C ASP A 63 -12.78 23.70 8.66
N SER A 64 -11.51 23.52 8.26
CA SER A 64 -10.79 24.42 7.35
C SER A 64 -10.44 23.83 5.99
N ALA A 65 -10.58 22.53 5.79
CA ALA A 65 -10.11 21.86 4.58
C ALA A 65 -10.79 20.51 4.35
N GLU A 66 -11.00 20.20 3.07
CA GLU A 66 -11.34 18.87 2.56
C GLU A 66 -10.24 18.47 1.58
N VAL A 67 -9.60 17.33 1.83
CA VAL A 67 -8.52 16.80 0.98
C VAL A 67 -8.83 15.35 0.62
N MET A 68 -8.59 15.02 -0.64
CA MET A 68 -8.74 13.68 -1.18
C MET A 68 -7.38 13.16 -1.63
N LEU A 69 -6.97 12.00 -1.14
CA LEU A 69 -5.69 11.37 -1.45
C LEU A 69 -5.91 9.93 -1.95
N HIS A 70 -5.33 9.59 -3.10
CA HIS A 70 -5.29 8.19 -3.55
C HIS A 70 -3.93 7.59 -3.17
N GLN A 71 -3.95 6.61 -2.27
CA GLN A 71 -2.76 5.96 -1.72
C GLN A 71 -2.86 4.45 -1.86
N VAL A 72 -1.71 3.78 -1.86
CA VAL A 72 -1.66 2.34 -1.60
C VAL A 72 -1.01 2.13 -0.24
N ARG A 73 -1.71 1.45 0.64
CA ARG A 73 -1.20 1.05 1.96
C ARG A 73 -0.84 -0.42 1.95
N VAL A 74 0.36 -0.73 2.42
CA VAL A 74 0.82 -2.09 2.66
C VAL A 74 1.10 -2.26 4.14
N ALA A 75 0.38 -3.16 4.79
CA ALA A 75 0.59 -3.51 6.19
C ALA A 75 1.21 -4.91 6.28
N ILE A 76 2.26 -5.03 7.09
CA ILE A 76 2.94 -6.29 7.40
C ILE A 76 2.65 -6.61 8.88
N PRO A 77 2.19 -7.84 9.20
CA PRO A 77 1.84 -8.19 10.56
C PRO A 77 3.09 -8.27 11.46
N PRO A 78 2.98 -7.98 12.77
CA PRO A 78 4.11 -7.94 13.70
C PRO A 78 4.95 -9.22 13.73
N GLU A 79 4.31 -10.38 13.55
CA GLU A 79 4.94 -11.71 13.57
C GLU A 79 5.91 -11.92 12.40
N ARG A 80 5.84 -11.07 11.37
CA ARG A 80 6.72 -11.09 10.20
C ARG A 80 7.86 -10.09 10.30
N ILE A 81 7.90 -9.27 11.34
CA ILE A 81 8.94 -8.26 11.50
C ILE A 81 10.03 -8.79 12.44
N PRO A 82 11.31 -8.82 12.00
CA PRO A 82 12.42 -9.24 12.86
C PRO A 82 12.53 -8.40 14.14
N ASP A 83 12.88 -9.06 15.24
CA ASP A 83 13.20 -8.38 16.51
C ASP A 83 14.56 -7.68 16.46
N ASP A 84 15.51 -8.20 15.67
CA ASP A 84 16.80 -7.57 15.45
C ASP A 84 16.65 -6.27 14.64
N ASN A 85 17.28 -5.20 15.12
CA ASN A 85 17.13 -3.87 14.53
C ASN A 85 17.78 -3.77 13.14
N ILE A 86 18.87 -4.48 12.88
CA ILE A 86 19.55 -4.45 11.60
C ILE A 86 18.72 -5.23 10.58
N GLU A 87 18.30 -6.45 10.90
CA GLU A 87 17.44 -7.25 10.02
C GLU A 87 16.11 -6.56 9.73
N ARG A 88 15.52 -5.89 10.74
CA ARG A 88 14.33 -5.06 10.58
C ARG A 88 14.57 -3.91 9.61
N SER A 89 15.67 -3.17 9.78
CA SER A 89 16.02 -2.06 8.89
C SER A 89 16.19 -2.54 7.44
N ASP A 90 16.92 -3.65 7.25
CA ASP A 90 17.16 -4.23 5.93
C ASP A 90 15.85 -4.68 5.26
N LEU A 91 14.93 -5.30 6.03
CA LEU A 91 13.61 -5.67 5.53
C LEU A 91 12.80 -4.43 5.12
N CYS A 92 12.77 -3.40 5.97
CA CYS A 92 12.08 -2.14 5.67
C CYS A 92 12.59 -1.52 4.37
N GLU A 93 13.91 -1.40 4.21
CA GLU A 93 14.52 -0.83 3.01
C GLU A 93 14.19 -1.64 1.75
N ARG A 94 14.26 -2.98 1.82
CA ARG A 94 13.89 -3.83 0.68
C ARG A 94 12.43 -3.66 0.28
N LEU A 95 11.50 -3.70 1.23
CA LEU A 95 10.07 -3.59 0.94
C LEU A 95 9.69 -2.21 0.39
N VAL A 96 10.24 -1.13 0.94
CA VAL A 96 10.05 0.23 0.42
C VAL A 96 10.59 0.34 -1.00
N THR A 97 11.77 -0.21 -1.26
CA THR A 97 12.39 -0.20 -2.60
C THR A 97 11.52 -0.93 -3.62
N LEU A 98 11.01 -2.12 -3.28
CA LEU A 98 10.13 -2.88 -4.17
C LEU A 98 8.82 -2.14 -4.46
N ALA A 99 8.20 -1.55 -3.43
CA ALA A 99 6.98 -0.76 -3.59
C ALA A 99 7.21 0.49 -4.46
N GLU A 100 8.35 1.16 -4.31
CA GLU A 100 8.70 2.31 -5.15
C GLU A 100 8.94 1.90 -6.62
N ILE A 101 9.69 0.81 -6.86
CA ILE A 101 9.95 0.30 -8.21
C ILE A 101 8.63 -0.03 -8.92
N TRP A 102 7.74 -0.76 -8.23
CA TRP A 102 6.41 -1.08 -8.74
C TRP A 102 5.63 0.19 -9.11
N ALA A 103 5.55 1.17 -8.20
CA ALA A 103 4.79 2.39 -8.44
C ALA A 103 5.31 3.13 -9.68
N ARG A 104 6.64 3.25 -9.81
CA ARG A 104 7.28 3.87 -10.98
C ARG A 104 6.96 3.13 -12.27
N GLN A 105 6.95 1.80 -12.27
CA GLN A 105 6.60 1.01 -13.45
C GLN A 105 5.17 1.27 -13.89
N CYS A 106 4.21 1.23 -12.97
CA CYS A 106 2.80 1.55 -13.25
C CYS A 106 2.62 2.96 -13.85
N ILE A 107 3.32 3.95 -13.28
CA ILE A 107 3.28 5.34 -13.76
C ILE A 107 3.85 5.45 -15.17
N HIS A 108 5.01 4.85 -15.44
CA HIS A 108 5.65 4.92 -16.76
C HIS A 108 4.88 4.16 -17.84
N GLN A 109 4.30 3.00 -17.53
CA GLN A 109 3.49 2.22 -18.47
C GLN A 109 2.32 3.07 -19.00
N ARG A 110 1.68 3.86 -18.12
CA ARG A 110 0.59 4.76 -18.52
C ARG A 110 1.05 5.88 -19.45
N HIS A 111 2.25 6.42 -19.23
CA HIS A 111 2.79 7.48 -20.11
C HIS A 111 3.09 6.96 -21.52
N ALA A 112 3.49 5.69 -21.66
CA ALA A 112 3.69 5.07 -22.97
C ALA A 112 2.36 4.97 -23.74
N ASP A 113 1.30 4.46 -23.11
CA ASP A 113 -0.02 4.29 -23.74
C ASP A 113 -0.66 5.64 -24.18
N VAL A 114 -0.37 6.74 -23.48
CA VAL A 114 -0.86 8.09 -23.84
C VAL A 114 -0.07 8.72 -25.00
N THR A 115 1.19 8.33 -25.18
CA THR A 115 2.07 8.91 -26.22
C THR A 115 1.90 8.21 -27.57
N GLU A 116 1.32 7.01 -27.60
CA GLU A 116 1.08 6.22 -28.82
C GLU A 116 -0.33 6.42 -29.44
N LEU A 117 -1.10 7.42 -29.00
CA LEU A 117 -2.44 7.76 -29.50
C LEU A 117 -2.47 9.02 -30.38
#